data_AF-A0A0T6YKY3-F1
#
_entry.id   AF-A0A0T6YKY3-F1
#
_cell.length_a   1.000
_cell.length_b   1.000
_cell.length_c   1.000
_cell.angle_alpha   90.00
_cell.angle_beta   90.00
_cell.angle_gamma   90.00
#
_symmetry.space_group_name_H-M   'P 1'
#
loop_
_entity.id
_entity.type
_entity.pdbx_description
1 polymer ?
#
loop_
_entity_poly.entity_id
_entity_poly.type
_entity_poly.pdbx_seq_one_letter_code
_entity_poly.pdbx_strand_id
1 'polypeptide(L)'
;MDDRQKLALSALARMVRQYLEERPDGLVDNHAMSAGEQAIEALAAFGYMEISEFGGRFGRWSEAGRALLRWDDLAASAAETFPMPPISP
;
A
#
# COMPACT_ATOMS: atom_id res chain seq x y z
N MET A 1 -9.13 -13.15 0.18
CA MET A 1 -8.66 -12.01 -0.64
C MET A 1 -8.34 -12.58 -2.00
N ASP A 2 -8.93 -12.04 -3.07
CA ASP A 2 -8.63 -12.49 -4.42
C ASP A 2 -7.26 -11.97 -4.91
N ASP A 3 -6.72 -12.61 -5.94
CA ASP A 3 -5.38 -12.30 -6.46
C ASP A 3 -5.29 -10.88 -7.05
N ARG A 4 -6.41 -10.33 -7.55
CA ARG A 4 -6.47 -8.99 -8.14
C ARG A 4 -6.42 -7.91 -7.07
N GLN A 5 -7.14 -8.09 -5.98
CA GLN A 5 -7.06 -7.23 -4.81
C GLN A 5 -5.64 -7.28 -4.23
N LYS A 6 -5.01 -8.46 -4.21
CA LYS A 6 -3.65 -8.63 -3.69
C LYS A 6 -2.61 -7.95 -4.56
N LEU A 7 -2.80 -7.99 -5.88
CA LEU A 7 -2.06 -7.21 -6.87
C LEU A 7 -2.21 -5.71 -6.66
N ALA A 8 -3.43 -5.21 -6.47
CA ALA A 8 -3.66 -3.80 -6.22
C ALA A 8 -3.00 -3.32 -4.90
N LEU A 9 -3.15 -4.08 -3.82
CA LEU A 9 -2.53 -3.73 -2.53
C LEU A 9 -1.01 -3.88 -2.54
N SER A 10 -0.45 -4.85 -3.27
CA SER A 10 1.01 -4.95 -3.42
C SER A 10 1.58 -3.78 -4.21
N ALA A 11 0.91 -3.35 -5.28
CA ALA A 11 1.28 -2.16 -6.03
C ALA A 11 1.22 -0.90 -5.15
N LEU A 12 0.14 -0.72 -4.38
CA LEU A 12 0.02 0.37 -3.42
C LEU A 12 1.14 0.33 -2.37
N ALA A 13 1.43 -0.84 -1.79
CA ALA A 13 2.50 -0.99 -0.80
C ALA A 13 3.87 -0.66 -1.39
N ARG A 14 4.15 -1.05 -2.64
CA ARG A 14 5.38 -0.69 -3.36
C ARG A 14 5.47 0.81 -3.60
N MET A 15 4.37 1.47 -3.97
CA MET A 15 4.30 2.93 -4.12
C MET A 15 4.59 3.64 -2.79
N VAL A 16 3.98 3.17 -1.69
CA VAL A 16 4.25 3.70 -0.34
C VAL A 16 5.73 3.55 0.00
N ARG A 17 6.32 2.37 -0.19
CA ARG A 17 7.75 2.15 0.07
C ARG A 17 8.66 3.01 -0.82
N GLN A 18 8.27 3.28 -2.06
CA GLN A 18 9.07 4.04 -3.02
C GLN A 18 9.06 5.54 -2.74
N TYR A 19 7.93 6.08 -2.28
CA TYR A 19 7.70 7.53 -2.21
C TYR A 19 7.57 8.10 -0.80
N LEU A 20 7.26 7.28 0.19
CA LEU A 20 7.22 7.71 1.59
C LEU A 20 8.52 7.32 2.30
N GLU A 21 8.92 8.11 3.29
CA GLU A 21 10.15 7.87 4.05
C GLU A 21 9.89 6.87 5.19
N GLU A 22 10.54 5.69 5.15
CA GLU A 22 10.69 4.84 6.34
C GLU A 22 11.85 5.38 7.19
N ARG A 23 11.49 6.06 8.28
CA ARG A 23 12.41 6.68 9.22
C ARG A 23 13.20 5.63 10.01
N PRO A 24 14.35 5.99 10.62
CA PRO A 24 15.16 5.05 11.41
C PRO A 24 14.44 4.40 12.60
N ASP A 25 13.37 5.03 13.11
CA ASP A 25 12.52 4.48 14.18
C ASP A 25 11.49 3.45 13.66
N GLY A 26 11.46 3.22 12.34
CA GLY A 26 10.56 2.30 11.65
C GLY A 26 9.18 2.89 11.35
N LEU A 27 8.97 4.20 11.55
CA LEU A 27 7.76 4.89 11.11
C LEU A 27 7.88 5.27 9.63
N VAL A 28 6.80 5.07 8.89
CA VAL A 28 6.61 5.59 7.54
C VAL A 28 5.92 6.95 7.64
N ASP A 29 6.61 8.03 7.24
CA ASP A 29 6.08 9.40 7.25
C ASP A 29 5.47 9.74 5.88
N ASN A 30 4.19 10.11 5.86
CA ASN A 30 3.52 10.53 4.64
C ASN A 30 3.77 11.99 4.25
N HIS A 31 4.61 12.72 5.00
CA HIS A 31 4.92 14.14 4.82
C HIS A 31 3.69 15.05 4.82
N ALA A 32 2.64 14.68 5.57
CA ALA A 32 1.33 15.33 5.58
C ALA A 32 0.64 15.39 4.20
N MET A 33 1.00 14.49 3.28
CA MET A 33 0.33 14.36 1.99
C MET A 33 -0.95 13.52 2.16
N SER A 34 -2.11 14.07 1.79
CA SER A 34 -3.40 13.38 1.90
C SER A 34 -3.43 12.03 1.16
N ALA A 35 -2.74 11.93 0.01
CA ALA A 35 -2.64 10.66 -0.72
C ALA A 35 -1.83 9.61 0.05
N GLY A 36 -0.78 10.02 0.77
CA GLY A 36 0.01 9.12 1.60
C GLY A 36 -0.73 8.69 2.87
N GLU A 37 -1.51 9.60 3.47
CA GLU A 37 -2.43 9.27 4.57
C GLU A 37 -3.45 8.21 4.15
N GLN A 38 -4.16 8.44 3.05
CA GLN A 38 -5.12 7.47 2.51
C GLN A 38 -4.46 6.13 2.17
N ALA A 39 -3.23 6.13 1.66
CA ALA A 39 -2.51 4.90 1.37
C ALA A 39 -2.17 4.11 2.65
N ILE A 40 -1.71 4.79 3.70
CA ILE A 40 -1.42 4.18 5.01
C ILE A 40 -2.71 3.62 5.62
N GLU A 41 -3.79 4.40 5.63
CA GLU A 41 -5.08 3.96 6.16
C GLU A 41 -5.65 2.77 5.40
N ALA A 42 -5.59 2.79 4.06
CA ALA A 42 -6.03 1.67 3.23
C ALA A 42 -5.24 0.40 3.54
N LEU A 43 -3.91 0.47 3.61
CA LEU A 43 -3.07 -0.68 3.96
C LEU A 43 -3.31 -1.15 5.40
N ALA A 44 -3.57 -0.24 6.33
CA ALA A 44 -3.89 -0.57 7.71
C ALA A 44 -5.24 -1.27 7.86
N ALA A 45 -6.25 -0.87 7.09
CA ALA A 45 -7.55 -1.56 7.05
C ALA A 45 -7.44 -3.04 6.63
N PHE A 46 -6.39 -3.40 5.90
CA PHE A 46 -6.06 -4.78 5.52
C PHE A 46 -4.99 -5.44 6.41
N GLY A 47 -4.56 -4.78 7.49
CA GLY A 47 -3.58 -5.30 8.44
C GLY A 47 -2.13 -5.31 7.92
N TYR A 48 -1.84 -4.62 6.83
CA TYR A 48 -0.48 -4.48 6.29
C TYR A 48 0.32 -3.36 6.95
N MET A 49 -0.37 -2.43 7.59
CA MET A 49 0.24 -1.37 8.39
C MET A 49 -0.52 -1.17 9.71
N GLU A 50 0.15 -0.56 10.66
CA GLU A 50 -0.44 -0.03 11.89
C GLU A 50 -0.42 1.49 11.81
N ILE A 51 -1.53 2.14 12.18
CA ILE A 51 -1.61 3.59 12.30
C ILE A 51 -0.99 3.99 13.64
N SER A 52 -0.12 5.00 13.63
CA SER A 52 0.51 5.49 14.85
C SER A 52 -0.48 6.21 15.77
N GLU A 53 -0.08 6.46 17.03
CA GLU A 53 -0.83 7.29 17.97
C GLU A 53 -1.03 8.75 17.50
N PHE A 54 -0.26 9.20 16.51
CA PHE A 54 -0.35 10.52 15.90
C PHE A 54 -1.28 10.56 14.67
N GLY A 55 -2.11 9.52 14.48
CA GLY A 55 -3.05 9.41 13.36
C GLY A 55 -2.40 8.94 12.06
N GLY A 56 -3.14 9.09 10.94
CA GLY A 56 -2.77 8.61 9.61
C GLY A 56 -1.51 9.26 9.01
N ARG A 57 -0.93 10.27 9.67
CA ARG A 57 0.35 10.88 9.31
C ARG A 57 1.51 9.87 9.29
N PHE A 58 1.54 8.99 10.28
CA PHE A 58 2.58 7.96 10.36
C PHE A 58 1.95 6.58 10.42
N GLY A 59 2.58 5.66 9.69
CA GLY A 59 2.27 4.24 9.74
C GLY A 59 3.49 3.42 10.13
N ARG A 60 3.28 2.14 10.44
CA ARG A 60 4.36 1.16 10.60
C ARG A 60 4.01 -0.10 9.83
N TRP A 61 4.95 -0.65 9.08
CA TRP A 61 4.73 -1.94 8.41
C TRP A 61 4.52 -3.05 9.44
N SER A 62 3.41 -3.79 9.28
CA SER A 62 3.22 -5.07 9.98
C SER A 62 4.09 -6.16 9.35
N GLU A 63 4.20 -7.32 9.99
CA GLU A 63 4.90 -8.46 9.39
C GLU A 63 4.25 -8.90 8.06
N ALA A 64 2.91 -8.87 8.00
CA ALA A 64 2.18 -9.14 6.77
C ALA A 64 2.49 -8.10 5.69
N GLY A 65 2.64 -6.82 6.05
CA GLY A 65 3.02 -5.76 5.10
C GLY A 65 4.42 -5.97 4.54
N ARG A 66 5.39 -6.34 5.38
CA ARG A 66 6.75 -6.69 4.94
C ARG A 66 6.75 -7.91 4.03
N ALA A 67 5.91 -8.91 4.29
CA ALA A 67 5.73 -10.05 3.41
C ALA A 67 5.10 -9.66 2.07
N LEU A 68 4.09 -8.78 2.07
CA LEU A 68 3.45 -8.26 0.86
C LEU A 68 4.44 -7.53 -0.05
N LEU A 69 5.37 -6.76 0.53
CA LEU A 69 6.44 -6.06 -0.20
C LEU A 69 7.44 -6.98 -0.91
N ARG A 70 7.51 -8.26 -0.52
CA ARG A 70 8.34 -9.31 -1.13
C ARG A 70 7.54 -10.24 -2.05
N TRP A 71 6.22 -10.06 -2.13
CA TRP A 71 5.39 -10.88 -2.99
C TRP A 71 5.68 -10.53 -4.46
N ASP A 72 5.97 -11.56 -5.25
CA ASP A 72 6.35 -11.46 -6.65
C ASP A 72 5.16 -11.90 -7.52
N ASP A 73 4.70 -11.01 -8.38
CA ASP A 73 3.35 -10.99 -8.95
C ASP A 73 3.31 -11.21 -10.48
N LEU A 74 4.44 -11.61 -11.09
CA LEU A 74 4.58 -11.89 -12.53
C LEU A 74 3.52 -12.87 -13.08
N ALA A 75 3.01 -13.79 -12.26
CA ALA A 75 1.95 -14.72 -12.65
C ALA A 75 0.53 -14.16 -12.47
N ALA A 76 0.32 -13.21 -11.55
CA ALA A 76 -1.01 -12.62 -11.28
C ALA A 76 -1.35 -11.50 -12.27
N SER A 77 -0.36 -10.75 -12.77
CA SER A 77 -0.54 -9.70 -13.78
C SER A 77 -0.88 -10.22 -15.17
N ALA A 78 -0.55 -11.48 -15.48
CA ALA A 78 -0.82 -12.09 -16.78
C ALA A 78 -2.28 -12.54 -16.96
N ALA A 79 -3.06 -12.60 -15.88
CA ALA A 79 -4.39 -13.21 -15.90
C ALA A 79 -5.49 -12.32 -16.49
N GLU A 80 -5.44 -10.99 -16.39
CA GLU A 80 -6.56 -10.14 -16.83
C GLU A 80 -6.13 -8.75 -17.31
N THR A 81 -6.25 -8.54 -18.62
CA THR A 81 -6.21 -7.24 -19.30
C THR A 81 -7.18 -6.27 -18.62
N PHE A 82 -6.68 -5.14 -18.14
CA PHE A 82 -7.47 -4.11 -17.45
C PHE A 82 -8.52 -3.51 -18.42
N PRO A 83 -9.85 -3.73 -18.24
CA PRO A 83 -10.81 -2.89 -18.93
C PRO A 83 -10.73 -1.52 -18.26
N MET A 84 -10.20 -0.54 -18.99
CA MET A 84 -10.24 0.85 -18.57
C MET A 84 -11.68 1.20 -18.20
N PRO A 85 -11.94 1.79 -17.02
CA PRO A 85 -13.25 2.37 -16.75
C PRO A 85 -13.55 3.39 -17.85
N PRO A 86 -14.80 3.49 -18.33
CA PRO A 86 -15.15 4.52 -19.32
C PRO A 86 -14.76 5.87 -18.73
N ILE A 87 -13.86 6.57 -19.41
CA ILE A 87 -13.53 7.95 -19.08
C ILE A 87 -14.77 8.75 -19.47
N SER A 88 -15.57 9.15 -18.48
CA SER A 88 -16.67 10.09 -18.71
C SER A 88 -16.08 11.41 -19.23
N PRO A 89 -16.65 11.99 -20.30
CA PRO A 89 -16.17 13.23 -20.91
C PRO A 89 -16.34 14.46 -20.01
#